data_AF-A0A939KMI2-F1
#
_entry.id   AF-A0A939KMI2-F1
#
_cell.length_a   1.000
_cell.length_b   1.000
_cell.length_c   1.000
_cell.angle_alpha   90.00
_cell.angle_beta   90.00
_cell.angle_gamma   90.00
#
_symmetry.space_group_name_H-M   'P 1'
#
loop_
_entity.id
_entity.type
_entity.pdbx_description
1 polymer ?
#
loop_
_entity_poly.entity_id
_entity_poly.type
_entity_poly.pdbx_seq_one_letter_code
_entity_poly.pdbx_strand_id
1 'polypeptide(L)'
;MERKMKAGRPSVFSPDIEDEICARIMEGESLRSICRDDHMPGQRTVFERLDNDAHEDFRSRYVRARKRAAEVFEDEIIDVARAATPEDANARRLQVDALKWVMSKRAPKVYGDKITQEHTGPDGGPVQVSEVRRVIVRPPDKEK
;
A
#
# COMPACT_ATOMS: atom_id res chain seq x y z
N MET A 1 7.90 -33.94 42.20
CA MET A 1 8.60 -32.70 41.84
C MET A 1 8.34 -32.44 40.35
N GLU A 2 7.19 -31.87 40.03
CA GLU A 2 6.77 -31.64 38.64
C GLU A 2 7.44 -30.36 38.12
N ARG A 3 8.11 -30.47 36.98
CA ARG A 3 8.70 -29.33 36.28
C ARG A 3 7.58 -28.47 35.69
N LYS A 4 7.27 -27.34 36.33
CA LYS A 4 6.57 -26.23 35.68
C LYS A 4 7.41 -25.73 34.50
N MET A 5 7.00 -26.04 33.28
CA MET A 5 7.50 -25.30 32.13
C MET A 5 7.09 -23.83 32.28
N LYS A 6 8.06 -22.92 32.29
CA LYS A 6 7.81 -21.50 32.08
C LYS A 6 7.19 -21.37 30.71
N ALA A 7 5.89 -21.08 30.64
CA ALA A 7 5.24 -20.72 29.38
C ALA A 7 6.09 -19.60 28.75
N GLY A 8 6.65 -19.88 27.57
CA GLY A 8 7.30 -18.86 26.76
C GLY A 8 6.33 -17.69 26.56
N ARG A 9 6.87 -16.47 26.48
CA ARG A 9 6.14 -15.23 26.18
C ARG A 9 5.01 -15.55 25.19
N PRO A 10 3.74 -15.29 25.53
CA PRO A 10 2.64 -15.78 24.72
C PRO A 10 2.83 -15.36 23.27
N SER A 11 2.88 -16.34 22.37
CA SER A 11 2.86 -16.18 20.90
C SER A 11 1.49 -15.67 20.42
N VAL A 12 0.82 -14.82 21.21
CA VAL A 12 -0.61 -14.55 21.11
C VAL A 12 -0.81 -13.38 20.16
N PHE A 13 -0.58 -13.68 18.89
CA PHE A 13 -1.19 -12.96 17.81
C PHE A 13 -2.65 -13.43 17.72
N SER A 14 -3.53 -12.81 18.52
CA SER A 14 -4.96 -13.12 18.59
C SER A 14 -5.77 -12.29 17.57
N PRO A 15 -7.02 -12.69 17.27
CA PRO A 15 -7.93 -11.86 16.48
C PRO A 15 -8.12 -10.45 17.06
N ASP A 16 -8.16 -10.29 18.39
CA ASP A 16 -8.30 -8.97 19.03
C ASP A 16 -7.11 -8.05 18.72
N ILE A 17 -5.89 -8.59 18.71
CA ILE A 17 -4.67 -7.85 18.35
C ILE A 17 -4.68 -7.48 16.85
N GLU A 18 -5.18 -8.38 16.00
CA GLU A 18 -5.38 -8.09 14.57
C GLU A 18 -6.34 -6.92 14.35
N ASP A 19 -7.45 -6.92 15.07
CA ASP A 19 -8.46 -5.86 15.01
C ASP A 19 -7.91 -4.54 15.56
N GLU A 20 -7.20 -4.56 16.68
CA GLU A 20 -6.58 -3.36 17.25
C GLU A 20 -5.52 -2.76 16.31
N ILE A 21 -4.67 -3.59 15.69
CA ILE A 21 -3.72 -3.13 14.67
C ILE A 21 -4.47 -2.47 13.52
N CYS A 22 -5.53 -3.10 12.99
CA CYS A 22 -6.29 -2.54 11.88
C CYS A 22 -6.98 -1.23 12.26
N ALA A 23 -7.57 -1.15 13.46
CA ALA A 23 -8.21 0.05 13.98
C ALA A 23 -7.24 1.23 14.05
N ARG A 24 -6.07 1.04 14.67
CA ARG A 24 -5.07 2.10 14.81
C ARG A 24 -4.45 2.52 13.47
N ILE A 25 -4.26 1.56 12.56
CA ILE A 25 -3.82 1.87 11.19
C ILE A 25 -4.86 2.72 10.46
N MET A 26 -6.17 2.46 10.65
CA MET A 26 -7.24 3.27 10.04
C MET A 26 -7.20 4.72 10.53
N GLU A 27 -6.88 4.94 11.80
CA GLU A 27 -6.68 6.27 12.40
C GLU A 27 -5.35 6.93 12.01
N GLY A 28 -4.63 6.39 11.03
CA GLY A 28 -3.40 6.98 10.49
C GLY A 28 -2.13 6.62 11.27
N GLU A 29 -2.21 5.88 12.38
CA GLU A 29 -1.03 5.53 13.15
C GLU A 29 -0.09 4.61 12.36
N SER A 30 1.22 4.81 12.48
CA SER A 30 2.20 3.94 11.82
C SER A 30 2.31 2.59 12.54
N LEU A 31 2.47 1.50 11.76
CA LEU A 31 2.72 0.17 12.34
C LEU A 31 3.92 0.17 13.31
N ARG A 32 4.94 0.99 13.03
CA ARG A 32 6.11 1.12 13.90
C ARG A 32 5.73 1.70 15.27
N SER A 33 4.82 2.68 15.31
CA SER A 33 4.33 3.26 16.56
C SER A 33 3.49 2.25 17.32
N ILE A 34 2.54 1.59 16.64
CA ILE A 34 1.68 0.54 17.22
C ILE A 34 2.54 -0.54 17.89
N CYS A 35 3.54 -1.08 17.20
CA CYS A 35 4.42 -2.13 17.73
C CYS A 35 5.36 -1.68 18.86
N ARG A 36 5.35 -0.41 19.30
CA ARG A 36 6.11 0.02 20.49
C ARG A 36 5.35 -0.21 21.79
N ASP A 37 4.03 -0.39 21.74
CA ASP A 37 3.24 -0.62 22.94
C ASP A 37 3.53 -2.00 23.53
N ASP A 38 3.54 -2.10 24.86
CA ASP A 38 4.02 -3.29 25.58
C ASP A 38 3.20 -4.56 25.26
N HIS A 39 1.91 -4.41 24.99
CA HIS A 39 1.00 -5.52 24.64
C HIS A 39 1.00 -5.86 23.14
N MET A 40 1.65 -5.05 22.30
CA MET A 40 1.67 -5.23 20.86
C MET A 40 2.77 -6.20 20.40
N PRO A 41 2.50 -7.00 19.35
CA PRO A 41 3.52 -7.84 18.75
C PRO A 41 4.58 -6.96 18.07
N GLY A 42 5.82 -7.44 18.06
CA GLY A 42 6.90 -6.78 17.34
C GLY A 42 6.62 -6.72 15.84
N GLN A 43 7.17 -5.71 15.16
CA GLN A 43 6.93 -5.46 13.74
C GLN A 43 7.23 -6.67 12.84
N ARG A 44 8.27 -7.44 13.15
CA ARG A 44 8.61 -8.68 12.44
C ARG A 44 7.47 -9.70 12.49
N THR A 45 6.89 -9.91 13.66
CA THR A 45 5.78 -10.86 13.87
C THR A 45 4.55 -10.45 13.08
N VAL A 46 4.26 -9.14 12.99
CA VAL A 46 3.15 -8.64 12.16
C VAL A 46 3.40 -8.93 10.68
N PHE A 47 4.61 -8.68 10.17
CA PHE A 47 4.94 -8.98 8.78
C PHE A 47 4.89 -10.48 8.48
N GLU A 48 5.47 -11.33 9.33
CA GLU A 48 5.38 -12.79 9.21
C GLU A 48 3.93 -13.28 9.19
N ARG A 49 3.03 -12.62 9.93
CA ARG A 49 1.60 -12.93 9.87
C ARG A 49 0.96 -12.51 8.55
N LEU A 50 1.25 -11.31 8.05
CA LEU A 50 0.69 -10.79 6.79
C LEU A 50 1.11 -11.63 5.58
N ASP A 51 2.34 -12.17 5.62
CA ASP A 51 2.91 -12.99 4.56
C ASP A 51 2.44 -14.45 4.59
N ASN A 52 1.75 -14.88 5.65
CA ASN A 52 1.23 -16.23 5.78
C ASN A 52 -0.16 -16.34 5.15
N ASP A 53 -0.29 -17.21 4.14
CA ASP A 53 -1.54 -17.42 3.40
C ASP A 53 -2.71 -17.91 4.26
N ALA A 54 -2.44 -18.56 5.40
CA ALA A 54 -3.49 -18.95 6.35
C ALA A 54 -4.20 -17.74 7.00
N HIS A 55 -3.65 -16.53 6.86
CA HIS A 55 -4.16 -15.29 7.45
C HIS A 55 -4.57 -14.27 6.37
N GLU A 56 -5.08 -14.76 5.23
CA GLU A 56 -5.56 -13.90 4.14
C GLU A 56 -6.63 -12.88 4.57
N ASP A 57 -7.53 -13.26 5.48
CA ASP A 57 -8.54 -12.34 6.00
C ASP A 57 -7.90 -11.15 6.73
N PHE A 58 -6.92 -11.41 7.60
CA PHE A 58 -6.17 -10.36 8.29
C PHE A 58 -5.42 -9.47 7.31
N ARG A 59 -4.70 -10.05 6.33
CA ARG A 59 -4.03 -9.30 5.27
C ARG A 59 -5.01 -8.40 4.52
N SER A 60 -6.19 -8.91 4.20
CA SER A 60 -7.25 -8.17 3.51
C SER A 60 -7.78 -7.01 4.36
N ARG A 61 -8.08 -7.24 5.65
CA ARG A 61 -8.47 -6.19 6.62
C ARG A 61 -7.38 -5.13 6.74
N TYR A 62 -6.12 -5.53 6.89
CA TYR A 62 -4.97 -4.65 7.02
C TYR A 62 -4.77 -3.76 5.77
N VAL A 63 -4.89 -4.32 4.56
CA VAL A 63 -4.83 -3.54 3.31
C VAL A 63 -5.98 -2.54 3.23
N ARG A 64 -7.21 -2.93 3.60
CA ARG A 64 -8.35 -2.01 3.66
C ARG A 64 -8.12 -0.91 4.68
N ALA A 65 -7.60 -1.24 5.86
CA ALA A 65 -7.27 -0.28 6.91
C ALA A 65 -6.26 0.76 6.41
N ARG A 66 -5.16 0.32 5.77
CA ARG A 66 -4.17 1.23 5.17
C ARG A 66 -4.77 2.13 4.10
N LYS A 67 -5.71 1.63 3.31
CA LYS A 67 -6.41 2.44 2.31
C LYS A 67 -7.31 3.49 2.96
N ARG A 68 -8.07 3.11 4.00
CA ARG A 68 -8.95 4.01 4.75
C ARG A 68 -8.17 5.12 5.47
N ALA A 69 -6.98 4.80 5.99
CA ALA A 69 -6.08 5.78 6.58
C ALA A 69 -5.72 6.95 5.66
N ALA A 70 -5.83 6.79 4.34
CA ALA A 70 -5.61 7.89 3.41
C ALA A 70 -6.63 9.04 3.61
N GLU A 71 -7.85 8.75 4.05
CA GLU A 71 -8.85 9.78 4.35
C GLU A 71 -8.47 10.55 5.64
N VAL A 72 -7.95 9.86 6.65
CA VAL A 72 -7.45 10.52 7.87
C VAL A 72 -6.27 11.43 7.56
N PHE A 73 -5.38 11.02 6.65
CA PHE A 73 -4.28 11.87 6.20
C PHE A 73 -4.75 13.09 5.41
N GLU A 74 -5.89 13.01 4.72
CA GLU A 74 -6.50 14.16 4.04
C GLU A 74 -6.93 15.22 5.05
N ASP A 75 -7.65 14.80 6.09
CA ASP A 75 -8.07 15.69 7.18
C ASP A 75 -6.84 16.29 7.90
N GLU A 76 -5.82 15.48 8.20
CA GLU A 76 -4.57 15.95 8.80
C GLU A 76 -3.85 16.98 7.93
N ILE A 77 -3.78 16.77 6.61
CA ILE A 77 -3.20 17.74 5.67
C ILE A 77 -3.92 19.08 5.76
N ILE A 78 -5.25 19.09 5.81
CA ILE A 78 -6.06 20.31 5.89
C ILE A 78 -5.76 21.05 7.18
N ASP A 79 -5.72 20.34 8.31
CA ASP A 79 -5.47 20.94 9.62
C ASP A 79 -4.03 21.49 9.71
N VAL A 80 -3.03 20.74 9.24
CA VAL A 80 -1.63 21.18 9.18
C VAL A 80 -1.48 22.43 8.31
N ALA A 81 -2.13 22.47 7.15
CA ALA A 81 -2.07 23.61 6.24
C ALA A 81 -2.74 24.86 6.84
N ARG A 82 -3.88 24.71 7.53
CA ARG A 82 -4.59 25.83 8.18
C ARG A 82 -3.86 26.39 9.39
N ALA A 83 -3.14 25.54 10.11
CA ALA A 83 -2.38 25.97 11.28
C ALA A 83 -1.07 26.69 10.90
N ALA A 84 -0.61 26.59 9.64
CA ALA A 84 0.68 27.07 9.14
C ALA A 84 1.01 28.52 9.52
N THR A 85 2.22 28.75 10.01
CA THR A 85 2.79 30.08 10.30
C THR A 85 3.97 30.34 9.36
N PRO A 86 4.38 31.60 9.14
CA PRO A 86 5.56 31.91 8.34
C PRO A 86 6.83 31.19 8.83
N GLU A 87 6.97 30.99 10.14
CA GLU A 87 8.15 30.40 10.77
C GLU A 87 8.27 28.89 10.52
N ASP A 88 7.15 28.18 10.40
CA ASP A 88 7.11 26.72 10.27
C ASP A 88 6.52 26.20 8.95
N ALA A 89 6.18 27.10 8.02
CA ALA A 89 5.60 26.78 6.72
C ALA A 89 6.40 25.71 5.96
N ASN A 90 7.73 25.75 6.01
CA ASN A 90 8.58 24.76 5.34
C ASN A 90 8.47 23.36 5.96
N ALA A 91 8.45 23.26 7.30
CA ALA A 91 8.31 21.99 7.99
C ALA A 91 6.93 21.38 7.76
N ARG A 92 5.88 22.21 7.83
CA ARG A 92 4.50 21.79 7.55
C ARG A 92 4.28 21.40 6.10
N ARG A 93 4.91 22.12 5.15
CA ARG A 93 4.92 21.72 3.75
C ARG A 93 5.54 20.34 3.55
N LEU A 94 6.67 20.05 4.20
CA LEU A 94 7.29 18.71 4.15
C LEU A 94 6.32 17.63 4.66
N GLN A 95 5.62 17.89 5.77
CA GLN A 95 4.61 16.97 6.31
C GLN A 95 3.48 16.74 5.30
N VAL A 96 2.91 17.80 4.73
CA VAL A 96 1.85 17.72 3.72
C VAL A 96 2.33 16.93 2.49
N ASP A 97 3.52 17.21 1.98
CA ASP A 97 4.07 16.55 0.80
C ASP A 97 4.32 15.05 1.08
N ALA A 98 4.80 14.69 2.27
CA ALA A 98 4.97 13.30 2.68
C ALA A 98 3.62 12.56 2.75
N LEU A 99 2.60 13.17 3.35
CA LEU A 99 1.26 12.59 3.47
C LEU A 99 0.61 12.41 2.09
N LYS A 100 0.68 13.43 1.21
CA LYS A 100 0.20 13.32 -0.18
C LYS A 100 0.85 12.16 -0.93
N TRP A 101 2.18 12.00 -0.79
CA TRP A 101 2.89 10.89 -1.40
C TRP A 101 2.38 9.55 -0.87
N VAL A 102 2.24 9.40 0.46
CA VAL A 102 1.71 8.18 1.09
C VAL A 102 0.29 7.87 0.60
N MET A 103 -0.60 8.87 0.56
CA MET A 103 -1.99 8.72 0.08
C MET A 103 -2.03 8.23 -1.37
N SER A 104 -1.21 8.80 -2.26
CA SER A 104 -1.13 8.38 -3.66
C SER A 104 -0.74 6.91 -3.82
N LYS A 105 0.08 6.36 -2.91
CA LYS A 105 0.51 4.96 -2.93
C LYS A 105 -0.49 4.02 -2.25
N ARG A 106 -1.16 4.48 -1.19
CA ARG A 106 -2.13 3.66 -0.43
C ARG A 106 -3.51 3.59 -1.10
N ALA A 107 -3.91 4.64 -1.80
CA ALA A 107 -5.21 4.73 -2.47
C ALA A 107 -5.09 5.39 -3.86
N PRO A 108 -4.34 4.80 -4.81
CA PRO A 108 -4.04 5.39 -6.12
C PRO A 108 -5.27 5.68 -6.98
N LYS A 109 -6.38 4.95 -6.78
CA LYS A 109 -7.63 5.20 -7.53
C LYS A 109 -8.27 6.54 -7.16
N VAL A 110 -8.08 7.00 -5.91
CA VAL A 110 -8.69 8.22 -5.37
C VAL A 110 -7.68 9.37 -5.42
N TYR A 111 -6.48 9.17 -4.87
CA TYR A 111 -5.46 10.22 -4.71
C TYR A 111 -4.24 10.07 -5.62
N GLY A 112 -4.28 9.14 -6.58
CA GLY A 112 -3.23 9.03 -7.59
C GLY A 112 -3.40 10.08 -8.68
N ASP A 113 -2.28 10.53 -9.24
CA ASP A 113 -2.28 11.45 -10.37
C ASP A 113 -2.99 10.80 -11.56
N LYS A 114 -3.98 11.50 -12.12
CA LYS A 114 -4.71 11.08 -13.32
C LYS A 114 -4.18 11.87 -14.50
N ILE A 115 -3.53 11.16 -15.43
CA ILE A 115 -3.02 11.73 -16.67
C ILE A 115 -3.85 11.15 -17.81
N THR A 116 -4.52 12.02 -18.56
CA THR A 116 -5.11 11.68 -19.86
C THR A 116 -4.10 12.06 -20.92
N GLN A 117 -3.54 11.07 -21.60
CA GLN A 117 -2.60 11.30 -22.70
C GLN A 117 -3.31 11.06 -24.04
N GLU A 118 -3.28 12.06 -24.90
CA GLU A 118 -3.66 11.90 -26.30
C GLU A 118 -2.47 11.37 -27.08
N HIS A 119 -2.67 10.26 -27.79
CA HIS A 119 -1.63 9.64 -28.61
C HIS A 119 -1.89 9.96 -30.08
N THR A 120 -0.97 10.71 -30.69
CA THR A 120 -0.98 11.00 -32.13
C THR A 120 0.27 10.44 -32.80
N GLY A 121 0.16 10.13 -34.09
CA GLY A 121 1.29 9.84 -34.95
C GLY A 121 2.08 11.12 -35.30
N PRO A 122 3.09 10.99 -36.18
CA PRO A 122 3.87 12.13 -36.68
C PRO A 122 2.97 13.26 -37.19
N ASP A 123 3.35 14.50 -36.90
CA ASP A 123 2.62 15.71 -37.29
C ASP A 123 1.14 15.76 -36.87
N GLY A 124 0.78 15.06 -35.78
CA GLY A 124 -0.61 14.99 -35.29
C GLY A 124 -1.51 14.04 -36.08
N GLY A 125 -0.94 13.27 -37.02
CA GLY A 125 -1.66 12.29 -37.82
C GLY A 125 -2.05 11.02 -37.05
N PRO A 126 -2.67 10.04 -37.73
CA PRO A 126 -3.00 8.76 -37.12
C PRO A 126 -1.76 7.99 -36.63
N VAL A 127 -1.89 7.31 -35.49
CA VAL A 127 -0.86 6.39 -34.99
C VAL A 127 -0.62 5.30 -36.03
N GLN A 128 0.61 5.20 -36.52
CA GLN A 128 0.99 4.20 -37.52
C GLN A 128 1.11 2.83 -36.83
N VAL A 129 0.32 1.86 -37.28
CA VAL A 129 0.36 0.48 -36.77
C VAL A 129 0.82 -0.43 -37.91
N SER A 130 1.90 -1.18 -37.70
CA SER A 130 2.36 -2.21 -38.64
C SER A 130 1.85 -3.59 -38.22
N GLU A 131 1.21 -4.30 -39.14
CA GLU A 131 0.75 -5.68 -38.93
C GLU A 131 1.82 -6.65 -39.45
N VAL A 132 2.36 -7.50 -38.58
CA VAL A 132 3.25 -8.61 -39.00
C VAL A 132 2.42 -9.89 -39.11
N ARG A 133 2.19 -10.36 -40.34
CA ARG A 133 1.53 -11.65 -40.58
C ARG A 133 2.55 -12.77 -40.77
N ARG A 134 2.42 -13.83 -39.97
CA ARG A 134 3.12 -15.09 -40.17
C ARG A 134 2.21 -16.05 -40.94
N VAL A 135 2.63 -16.45 -42.13
CA VAL A 135 1.93 -17.46 -42.93
C VAL A 135 2.75 -18.74 -42.92
N ILE A 136 2.14 -19.86 -42.50
CA ILE A 136 2.77 -21.17 -42.56
C ILE A 136 2.65 -21.66 -44.01
N VAL A 137 3.79 -21.76 -44.71
CA VAL A 137 3.85 -22.25 -46.09
C VAL A 137 4.31 -23.71 -46.09
N ARG A 138 3.60 -24.57 -46.81
CA ARG A 138 4.04 -25.96 -47.06
C ARG A 138 5.25 -25.92 -48.01
N PRO A 139 6.37 -26.61 -47.72
CA PRO A 139 7.51 -26.64 -48.61
C PRO A 139 7.14 -27.28 -49.97
N PRO A 140 7.76 -26.83 -51.08
CA PRO A 140 7.49 -27.38 -52.41
C PRO A 140 7.93 -28.85 -52.50
N ASP A 141 7.18 -29.64 -53.28
CA ASP A 141 7.53 -31.04 -53.57
C ASP A 141 8.85 -31.10 -54.34
N LYS A 142 9.73 -32.05 -53.99
CA LYS A 142 10.98 -32.27 -54.72
C LYS A 142 10.66 -32.86 -56.10
N GLU A 143 11.11 -32.20 -57.16
CA GLU A 143 11.09 -32.78 -58.51
C GLU A 143 11.93 -34.08 -58.54
N LYS A 144 11.42 -35.10 -59.22
CA LYS A 144 11.97 -36.46 -59.28
C LYS A 144 13.26 -36.56 -60.10
#